data_AF-A0A838A079-F1
#
_entry.id   AF-A0A838A079-F1
#
_cell.length_a   1.000
_cell.length_b   1.000
_cell.length_c   1.000
_cell.angle_alpha   90.00
_cell.angle_beta   90.00
_cell.angle_gamma   90.00
#
_symmetry.space_group_name_H-M   'P 1'
#
loop_
_entity.id
_entity.type
_entity.pdbx_description
1 polymer ?
#
loop_
_entity_poly.entity_id
_entity_poly.type
_entity_poly.pdbx_seq_one_letter_code
_entity_poly.pdbx_strand_id
1 'polypeptide(L)' 'MRVRHERLATPWFDYLLCSPRELEEPLADSPWQLTDVHQTGSGDYLAIMERR' A
#
# COMPACT_ATOMS: atom_id res chain seq x y z
N MET A 1 7.44 -8.88 7.23
CA MET A 1 8.28 -7.97 8.02
C MET A 1 7.95 -8.08 9.53
N ARG A 2 8.84 -7.57 10.39
CA ARG A 2 8.60 -7.36 11.83
C ARG A 2 9.28 -6.06 12.25
N VAL A 3 8.63 -5.27 13.10
CA VAL A 3 9.24 -4.04 13.65
C VAL A 3 9.69 -4.30 15.08
N ARG A 4 10.89 -3.84 15.41
CA ARG A 4 11.50 -4.00 16.73
C ARG A 4 12.07 -2.67 17.23
N HIS A 5 11.86 -2.38 18.50
CA HIS A 5 12.51 -1.29 19.22
C HIS A 5 12.96 -1.78 20.59
N GLU A 6 14.27 -1.76 20.83
CA GLU A 6 14.91 -2.33 22.02
C GLU A 6 14.45 -3.77 22.34
N ARG A 7 13.63 -3.91 23.39
CA ARG A 7 13.09 -5.17 23.91
C ARG A 7 11.67 -5.47 23.43
N LEU A 8 11.04 -4.53 22.72
CA LEU A 8 9.69 -4.69 22.18
C LEU A 8 9.75 -5.03 20.70
N ALA A 9 8.86 -5.91 20.25
CA ALA A 9 8.72 -6.20 18.84
C ALA A 9 7.33 -6.73 18.50
N THR A 10 6.81 -6.31 17.35
CA THR A 10 5.50 -6.75 16.83
C THR A 10 5.51 -8.25 16.54
N PRO A 11 4.34 -8.90 16.38
CA PRO A 11 4.26 -10.15 15.63
C PRO A 11 4.84 -9.97 14.21
N TRP A 12 5.16 -11.08 13.56
CA TRP A 12 5.43 -11.07 12.12
C TRP A 12 4.15 -10.68 11.37
N PHE A 13 4.31 -9.89 10.31
CA PHE A 13 3.21 -9.45 9.46
C PHE A 13 3.69 -9.33 8.01
N ASP A 14 2.77 -9.43 7.06
CA ASP A 14 3.10 -9.21 5.65
C ASP A 14 3.17 -7.72 5.36
N TYR A 15 4.25 -7.31 4.69
CA TYR A 15 4.44 -5.93 4.25
C TYR A 15 4.47 -5.93 2.73
N LEU A 16 3.51 -5.25 2.13
CA LEU A 16 3.32 -5.23 0.69
C LEU A 16 4.00 -3.98 0.11
N LEU A 17 5.04 -4.19 -0.69
CA LEU A 17 5.51 -3.21 -1.67
C LEU A 17 4.68 -3.41 -2.93
N CYS A 18 3.97 -2.38 -3.37
CA CYS A 18 2.96 -2.48 -4.41
C CYS A 18 3.12 -1.34 -5.39
N SER A 19 3.42 -1.62 -6.66
CA SER A 19 3.31 -0.62 -7.72
C SER A 19 1.85 -0.21 -7.96
N PRO A 20 1.58 0.91 -8.65
CA PRO A 20 0.21 1.30 -8.98
C PRO A 20 -0.56 0.24 -9.77
N ARG A 21 0.14 -0.49 -10.65
CA ARG A 21 -0.45 -1.57 -11.45
C ARG A 21 -0.82 -2.78 -10.59
N GLU A 22 0.05 -3.16 -9.66
CA GLU A 22 -0.22 -4.28 -8.73
C GLU A 22 -1.33 -3.92 -7.73
N LEU A 23 -1.59 -2.63 -7.50
CA LEU A 23 -2.66 -2.16 -6.61
C LEU A 23 -4.06 -2.44 -7.19
N GLU A 24 -4.18 -2.63 -8.51
CA GLU A 24 -5.47 -2.90 -9.16
C GLU A 24 -6.10 -4.22 -8.68
N GLU A 25 -5.29 -5.25 -8.46
CA GLU A 25 -5.75 -6.58 -8.03
C GLU A 25 -6.43 -6.57 -6.65
N PRO A 26 -5.80 -6.10 -5.55
CA PRO A 26 -6.45 -6.05 -4.25
C PRO A 26 -7.62 -5.06 -4.21
N LEU A 27 -7.67 -4.06 -5.10
CA LEU A 27 -8.78 -3.12 -5.17
C LEU A 27 -10.03 -3.71 -5.84
N ALA A 28 -9.89 -4.74 -6.68
CA ALA A 28 -11.00 -5.34 -7.44
C ALA A 28 -12.15 -5.78 -6.52
N ASP A 29 -11.82 -6.47 -5.42
CA ASP A 29 -12.78 -6.98 -4.44
C ASP A 29 -12.97 -6.06 -3.23
N SER A 30 -12.48 -4.81 -3.31
CA SER A 30 -12.57 -3.82 -2.24
C SER A 30 -13.70 -2.81 -2.49
N PRO A 31 -14.20 -2.11 -1.45
CA PRO A 31 -15.13 -0.99 -1.60
C PRO A 31 -14.45 0.29 -2.13
N TRP A 32 -13.17 0.25 -2.43
CA TRP A 32 -12.39 1.39 -2.88
C TRP A 32 -12.24 1.37 -4.40
N GLN A 33 -12.13 2.57 -4.97
CA GLN A 33 -11.82 2.79 -6.37
C GLN A 33 -10.65 3.75 -6.46
N LEU A 34 -9.66 3.39 -7.27
CA LEU A 34 -8.54 4.27 -7.59
C LEU A 34 -9.02 5.38 -8.52
N THR A 35 -8.82 6.64 -8.11
CA THR A 35 -9.26 7.82 -8.87
C THR A 35 -8.10 8.60 -9.48
N ASP A 36 -6.94 8.60 -8.84
CA ASP A 36 -5.74 9.25 -9.37
C ASP A 36 -4.44 8.58 -8.87
N VAL A 37 -3.37 8.72 -9.65
CA VAL A 37 -2.01 8.26 -9.29
C VAL A 37 -1.00 9.30 -9.73
N HIS A 38 -0.28 9.88 -8.76
CA HIS A 38 0.83 10.78 -9.01
C HIS A 38 2.16 10.06 -8.82
N GLN A 39 2.96 9.99 -9.87
CA GLN A 39 4.34 9.51 -9.78
C GLN A 39 5.20 10.53 -9.03
N THR A 40 5.98 10.07 -8.06
CA THR A 40 7.02 10.87 -7.42
C THR A 40 8.38 10.40 -7.95
N GLY A 41 9.34 11.32 -8.07
CA GLY A 41 10.59 11.07 -8.81
C GLY A 41 11.52 9.99 -8.22
N SER A 42 11.16 9.42 -7.06
CA SER A 42 12.01 8.56 -6.21
C SER A 42 11.53 7.10 -6.11
N GLY A 43 10.66 6.65 -7.03
CA GLY A 43 10.17 5.25 -7.08
C GLY A 43 9.00 4.96 -6.14
N ASP A 44 8.49 5.99 -5.49
CA ASP A 44 7.23 6.04 -4.77
C ASP A 44 6.12 6.67 -5.62
N TYR A 45 4.87 6.60 -5.14
CA TYR A 45 3.73 7.27 -5.75
C TYR A 45 2.69 7.63 -4.69
N LEU A 46 1.84 8.59 -5.04
CA LEU A 46 0.63 8.92 -4.28
C LEU A 46 -0.58 8.40 -5.07
N ALA A 47 -1.34 7.49 -4.46
CA ALA A 47 -2.65 7.07 -4.98
C ALA A 47 -3.78 7.77 -4.22
N ILE A 48 -4.75 8.29 -4.97
CA ILE A 48 -6.00 8.83 -4.43
C ILE A 48 -7.09 7.80 -4.68
N MET A 49 -7.85 7.48 -3.64
CA MET A 49 -8.92 6.50 -3.70
C MET A 49 -10.19 7.05 -3.06
N GLU A 50 -11.32 6.74 -3.67
CA GLU A 50 -12.64 7.07 -3.15
C GLU A 50 -13.42 5.79 -2.86
N ARG A 51 -14.33 5.88 -1.90
CA ARG A 51 -15.20 4.76 -1.54
C ARG A 51 -16.41 4.76 -2.49
N ARG A 52 -16.73 3.59 -3.03
CA ARG A 52 -17.93 3.36 -3.84
C ARG A 52 -19.22 3.50 -3.02
#